data_AF-G5DXU1-F1
#
_entry.id   AF-G5DXU1-F1
#
_cell.length_a   1.000
_cell.length_b   1.000
_cell.length_c   1.000
_cell.angle_alpha   90.00
_cell.angle_beta   90.00
_cell.angle_gamma   90.00
#
_symmetry.space_group_name_H-M   'P 1'
#
loop_
_entity.id
_entity.type
_entity.pdbx_description
1 polymer ?
#
loop_
_entity_poly.entity_id
_entity_poly.type
_entity_poly.pdbx_seq_one_letter_code
_entity_poly.pdbx_strand_id
1 'polypeptide(L)'
;GRDRPGLLSEIFAVLTDHKCNVVASEVWTHNSRMASVVYITDEATGFPIDDPARLAHIEHLLLSVLMGDRDKRSANTAVSVG
;
A
#
# COMPACT_ATOMS: atom_id res chain seq x y z
N GLY A 1 -5.55 -8.70 1.92
CA GLY A 1 -5.27 -9.65 0.81
C GLY A 1 -4.33 -10.74 1.27
N ARG A 2 -3.81 -11.57 0.36
CA ARG A 2 -2.70 -12.50 0.68
C ARG A 2 -1.51 -11.66 1.08
N ASP A 3 -1.00 -11.90 2.28
CA ASP A 3 0.21 -11.24 2.76
C ASP A 3 1.43 -11.77 1.98
N ARG A 4 2.32 -10.86 1.59
CA ARG A 4 3.56 -11.16 0.88
C ARG A 4 4.63 -10.14 1.22
N PRO A 5 5.93 -10.54 1.19
CA PRO A 5 7.02 -9.58 1.29
C PRO A 5 6.85 -8.44 0.28
N GLY A 6 7.00 -7.20 0.76
CA GLY A 6 6.88 -6.01 -0.08
C GLY A 6 5.46 -5.42 -0.22
N LEU A 7 4.40 -6.12 0.20
CA LEU A 7 3.02 -5.65 0.01
C LEU A 7 2.76 -4.26 0.60
N LEU A 8 3.12 -4.05 1.87
CA LEU A 8 2.96 -2.74 2.50
C LEU A 8 3.82 -1.67 1.82
N SER A 9 5.04 -2.02 1.40
CA SER A 9 5.91 -1.10 0.68
C SER A 9 5.29 -0.64 -0.64
N GLU A 10 4.67 -1.55 -1.39
CA GLU A 10 3.95 -1.22 -2.63
C GLU A 10 2.74 -0.32 -2.35
N ILE A 11 1.97 -0.61 -1.30
CA ILE A 11 0.83 0.23 -0.87
C ILE A 11 1.30 1.65 -0.55
N PHE A 12 2.33 1.80 0.28
CA PHE A 12 2.84 3.12 0.67
C PHE A 12 3.51 3.85 -0.50
N ALA A 13 4.12 3.12 -1.44
CA ALA A 13 4.65 3.73 -2.67
C ALA A 13 3.54 4.36 -3.52
N VAL A 14 2.40 3.67 -3.72
CA VAL A 14 1.24 4.22 -4.42
C VAL A 14 0.73 5.49 -3.71
N LEU A 15 0.56 5.44 -2.38
CA LEU A 15 0.10 6.61 -1.63
C LEU A 15 1.07 7.80 -1.77
N THR A 16 2.38 7.55 -1.70
CA THR A 16 3.40 8.60 -1.81
C THR A 16 3.45 9.20 -3.21
N ASP A 17 3.37 8.38 -4.26
CA ASP A 17 3.36 8.83 -5.66
C ASP A 17 2.15 9.71 -5.97
N HIS A 18 1.01 9.40 -5.33
CA HIS A 18 -0.22 10.18 -5.44
C HIS A 18 -0.36 11.32 -4.43
N LYS A 19 0.74 11.75 -3.79
CA LYS A 19 0.75 12.91 -2.88
C LYS A 19 -0.24 12.77 -1.73
N CYS A 20 -0.39 11.56 -1.22
CA CYS A 20 -1.19 11.27 -0.04
C CYS A 20 -0.28 11.28 1.19
N ASN A 21 -0.61 12.13 2.16
CA ASN A 21 -0.01 12.09 3.48
C ASN A 21 -0.71 11.03 4.34
N VAL A 22 0.05 10.09 4.90
CA VAL A 22 -0.46 9.06 5.81
C VAL A 22 -0.48 9.61 7.23
N VAL A 23 -1.68 9.80 7.77
CA VAL A 23 -1.90 10.31 9.13
C VAL A 23 -1.74 9.20 10.17
N ALA A 24 -2.30 8.02 9.87
CA ALA A 24 -2.22 6.85 10.73
C ALA A 24 -2.44 5.57 9.91
N SER A 25 -1.95 4.45 10.42
CA SER A 25 -2.21 3.13 9.83
C SER A 25 -2.29 2.06 10.90
N GLU A 26 -3.29 1.19 10.77
CA GLU A 26 -3.45 -0.02 11.55
C GLU A 26 -3.32 -1.21 10.61
N VAL A 27 -2.54 -2.22 11.02
CA VAL A 27 -2.24 -3.40 10.21
C VAL A 27 -2.34 -4.65 11.06
N TRP A 28 -3.01 -5.68 10.54
CA TRP A 28 -3.13 -7.00 11.16
C TRP A 28 -2.72 -8.08 10.19
N THR A 29 -1.97 -9.06 10.68
CA THR A 29 -1.54 -10.23 9.91
C THR A 29 -2.00 -11.51 10.58
N HIS A 30 -2.67 -12.38 9.85
CA HIS A 30 -3.13 -13.68 10.35
C HIS A 30 -3.19 -14.71 9.21
N ASN A 31 -2.59 -15.89 9.40
CA ASN A 31 -2.63 -17.01 8.43
C ASN A 31 -2.28 -16.60 6.99
N SER A 32 -1.17 -15.88 6.80
CA SER A 32 -0.74 -15.35 5.48
C SER A 32 -1.77 -14.40 4.84
N ARG A 33 -2.62 -13.76 5.63
CA ARG A 33 -3.52 -12.70 5.21
C ARG A 33 -3.20 -11.44 5.99
N MET A 34 -3.29 -10.32 5.29
CA MET A 34 -3.15 -8.99 5.87
C MET A 34 -4.48 -8.24 5.74
N ALA A 35 -4.85 -7.53 6.80
CA ALA A 35 -5.86 -6.48 6.80
C ALA A 35 -5.18 -5.17 7.23
N SER A 36 -5.61 -4.05 6.67
CA SER A 36 -5.11 -2.74 7.08
C SER A 36 -6.18 -1.66 6.90
N VAL A 37 -6.16 -0.69 7.80
CA VAL A 37 -6.85 0.59 7.67
C VAL A 37 -5.78 1.68 7.62
N VAL A 38 -5.85 2.55 6.61
CA VAL A 38 -4.90 3.65 6.42
C VAL A 38 -5.69 4.95 6.32
N TYR A 39 -5.37 5.91 7.18
CA TYR A 39 -5.96 7.24 7.19
C TYR A 39 -5.05 8.18 6.41
N ILE A 40 -5.58 8.78 5.34
CA ILE A 40 -4.82 9.64 4.44
C ILE A 40 -5.44 11.03 4.31
N THR A 41 -4.59 12.01 4.06
CA THR A 41 -4.93 13.40 3.72
C THR A 41 -4.14 13.82 2.49
N ASP A 42 -4.49 14.93 1.89
CA ASP A 42 -3.70 15.53 0.83
C ASP A 42 -2.36 16.06 1.38
N GLU A 43 -1.23 15.73 0.74
CA GLU A 43 0.10 16.12 1.21
C GLU A 43 0.34 17.63 1.20
N ALA A 44 -0.23 18.34 0.20
CA ALA A 44 0.01 19.77 0.05
C ALA A 44 -0.81 20.61 1.02
N THR A 45 -2.05 20.19 1.29
CA THR A 45 -3.01 20.98 2.06
C THR A 45 -3.23 20.46 3.49
N GLY A 46 -2.94 19.18 3.75
CA GLY A 46 -3.23 18.52 5.03
C GLY A 46 -4.71 18.25 5.29
N PHE A 47 -5.59 18.55 4.32
CA PHE A 47 -7.04 18.36 4.42
C PHE A 47 -7.47 17.05 3.74
N PRO A 48 -8.75 16.63 3.88
CA PRO A 48 -9.30 15.51 3.12
C PRO A 48 -9.11 15.69 1.61
N ILE A 49 -8.91 14.57 0.91
CA ILE A 49 -8.83 14.57 -0.56
C ILE A 49 -10.27 14.62 -1.09
N ASP A 50 -10.70 15.76 -1.62
CA ASP A 50 -12.07 15.98 -2.10
C ASP A 50 -12.26 15.70 -3.61
N ASP A 51 -11.19 15.36 -4.33
CA ASP A 51 -11.25 15.02 -5.76
C ASP A 51 -11.67 13.55 -5.96
N PRO A 52 -12.91 13.28 -6.43
CA PRO A 52 -13.41 11.92 -6.59
C PRO A 52 -12.68 11.14 -7.69
N ALA A 53 -12.17 11.81 -8.73
CA ALA A 53 -11.45 11.14 -9.81
C ALA A 53 -10.08 10.65 -9.31
N ARG A 54 -9.39 11.48 -8.53
CA ARG A 54 -8.13 11.10 -7.87
C ARG A 54 -8.35 9.95 -6.89
N LEU A 55 -9.38 10.01 -6.06
CA LEU A 55 -9.72 8.94 -5.12
C LEU A 55 -9.97 7.61 -5.83
N ALA A 56 -10.80 7.61 -6.89
CA ALA A 56 -11.09 6.41 -7.67
C ALA A 56 -9.83 5.83 -8.33
N HIS A 57 -8.91 6.69 -8.78
CA HIS A 57 -7.66 6.26 -9.36
C HIS A 57 -6.72 5.59 -8.33
N ILE A 58 -6.57 6.20 -7.14
CA ILE A 58 -5.79 5.62 -6.04
C ILE A 58 -6.38 4.27 -5.61
N GLU A 59 -7.71 4.19 -5.47
CA GLU A 59 -8.40 2.93 -5.14
C GLU A 59 -8.08 1.84 -6.15
N HIS A 60 -8.17 2.15 -7.45
CA HIS A 60 -7.86 1.20 -8.51
C HIS A 60 -6.41 0.67 -8.42
N LEU A 61 -5.45 1.56 -8.17
CA LEU A 61 -4.04 1.17 -8.02
C LEU A 61 -3.80 0.31 -6.79
N LEU A 62 -4.38 0.67 -5.65
CA LEU A 62 -4.30 -0.13 -4.43
C LEU A 62 -4.93 -1.51 -4.61
N LEU A 63 -6.07 -1.59 -5.30
CA LEU A 63 -6.68 -2.88 -5.65
C LEU A 63 -5.77 -3.71 -6.54
N SER A 64 -5.08 -3.11 -7.52
CA SER A 64 -4.13 -3.83 -8.37
C SER A 64 -2.96 -4.41 -7.57
N VAL A 65 -2.40 -3.66 -6.61
CA VAL A 65 -1.37 -4.12 -5.67
C VAL A 65 -1.89 -5.29 -4.82
N LEU A 66 -3.13 -5.21 -4.33
CA LEU A 66 -3.73 -6.27 -3.51
C LEU A 66 -3.99 -7.55 -4.30
N MET A 67 -4.37 -7.44 -5.58
CA MET A 67 -4.61 -8.58 -6.46
C MET A 67 -3.32 -9.30 -6.87
N GLY A 68 -2.18 -8.58 -6.86
CA GLY A 68 -0.85 -9.14 -7.08
C GLY A 68 -0.66 -9.55 -8.55
N ASP A 69 0.18 -8.81 -9.27
CA ASP A 69 0.59 -9.24 -10.60
C ASP A 69 1.41 -10.54 -10.48
N ARG A 70 1.02 -11.56 -11.25
CA ARG A 70 1.42 -12.97 -11.03
C ARG A 70 2.88 -13.28 -11.35
N ASP A 71 3.72 -12.29 -11.70
CA ASP A 71 4.96 -12.58 -12.41
C ASP A 71 6.23 -11.78 -12.03
N LYS A 72 6.25 -11.06 -10.91
CA LYS A 72 7.53 -10.53 -10.39
C LYS A 72 8.22 -11.56 -9.49
N ARG A 73 9.11 -12.32 -10.12
CA ARG A 73 10.16 -13.18 -9.52
C ARG A 73 10.47 -12.80 -8.08
N SER A 74 10.29 -13.77 -7.18
CA SER A 74 10.86 -13.82 -5.84
C SER A 74 12.27 -13.22 -5.85
N ALA A 75 12.43 -12.00 -5.34
CA ALA A 75 13.73 -11.49 -4.97
C ALA A 75 14.16 -12.28 -3.74
N ASN A 76 14.99 -13.31 -3.97
CA ASN A 76 15.59 -14.10 -2.90
C ASN A 76 16.59 -13.20 -2.15
N THR A 77 16.16 -12.57 -1.07
CA THR A 77 17.07 -11.91 -0.14
C THR A 77 17.69 -12.98 0.75
N ALA A 78 18.90 -13.43 0.41
CA ALA A 78 19.72 -14.24 1.31
C ALA A 78 20.38 -13.30 2.33
N VAL A 79 20.02 -13.45 3.61
CA VAL A 79 20.73 -12.80 4.72
C VAL A 79 21.76 -13.80 5.25
N SER A 80 23.04 -13.44 5.21
CA SER A 80 24.11 -14.19 5.86
C SER A 80 24.21 -13.70 7.31
N VAL A 81 24.10 -14.63 8.26
CA VAL A 81 24.42 -14.39 9.67
C VAL A 81 25.91 -14.73 9.82
N GLY A 82 26.70 -13.73 10.19
CA GLY A 82 28.11 -13.90 10.58
C GLY A 82 28.23 -14.52 11.96
#